data_AF-Q9EUV8-F1
#
_entry.id   AF-Q9EUV8-F1
#
_cell.length_a   1.000
_cell.length_b   1.000
_cell.length_c   1.000
_cell.angle_alpha   90.00
_cell.angle_beta   90.00
_cell.angle_gamma   90.00
#
_symmetry.space_group_name_H-M   'P 1'
#
loop_
_entity.id
_entity.type
_entity.pdbx_description
1 polymer ?
#
loop_
_entity_poly.entity_id
_entity_poly.type
_entity_poly.pdbx_seq_one_letter_code
_entity_poly.pdbx_strand_id
1 'polypeptide(L)' 'SEMSKRYGFIYVDQDDWGKGTLERSRKDSFFWYKKVIGTNGEDLD' A
#
# COMPACT_ATOMS: atom_id res chain seq x y z
N SER A 1 13.86 11.69 -3.66
CA SER A 1 13.20 10.42 -3.30
C SER A 1 12.44 9.93 -4.50
N GLU A 2 12.47 8.62 -4.81
CA GLU A 2 11.70 8.03 -5.93
C GLU A 2 10.37 7.46 -5.37
N MET A 3 9.44 8.36 -5.04
CA MET A 3 8.07 8.06 -4.61
C MET A 3 7.19 7.49 -5.72
N SER A 4 7.57 7.70 -6.98
CA SER A 4 6.93 7.08 -8.15
C SER A 4 7.06 5.55 -8.13
N LYS A 5 8.12 5.00 -7.53
CA LYS A 5 8.28 3.55 -7.30
C LYS A 5 7.62 3.11 -5.99
N ARG A 6 6.34 2.71 -6.07
CA ARG A 6 5.49 2.46 -4.88
C ARG A 6 5.40 0.98 -4.50
N TYR A 7 6.04 0.57 -3.41
CA TYR A 7 6.02 -0.82 -2.91
C TYR A 7 5.02 -1.10 -1.78
N GLY A 8 4.52 -0.08 -1.10
CA GLY A 8 3.65 -0.27 0.06
C GLY A 8 2.25 -0.76 -0.29
N PHE A 9 1.64 -1.52 0.62
CA PHE A 9 0.20 -1.83 0.65
C PHE A 9 -0.67 -0.60 0.96
N ILE A 10 -0.06 0.46 1.49
CA ILE A 10 -0.68 1.74 1.78
C ILE A 10 -0.15 2.76 0.78
N TYR A 11 -1.05 3.50 0.15
CA TYR A 11 -0.69 4.66 -0.67
C TYR A 11 -0.42 5.85 0.23
N VAL A 12 0.61 6.62 -0.11
CA VAL A 12 0.92 7.90 0.53
C VAL A 12 0.80 8.97 -0.55
N ASP A 13 0.02 10.01 -0.26
CA ASP A 13 -0.14 11.15 -1.13
C ASP A 13 1.09 12.06 -1.06
N GLN A 14 2.10 11.67 -1.84
CA GLN A 14 3.33 12.42 -2.05
C GLN A 14 3.93 12.03 -3.41
N ASP A 15 4.46 13.02 -4.12
CA ASP A 15 5.20 12.86 -5.37
C ASP A 15 6.72 12.92 -5.18
N ASP A 16 7.48 12.74 -6.27
CA ASP A 16 8.95 12.74 -6.25
C ASP A 16 9.55 14.11 -5.87
N TRP A 17 8.78 15.18 -6.03
CA TRP A 17 9.13 16.56 -5.71
C TRP A 17 8.70 16.97 -4.30
N GLY A 18 8.14 16.03 -3.53
CA GLY A 18 7.70 16.24 -2.16
C GLY A 18 6.36 16.96 -2.02
N LYS A 19 5.59 17.12 -3.11
CA LYS A 19 4.24 17.71 -3.06
C LYS A 19 3.22 16.63 -2.72
N GLY A 20 2.21 17.01 -1.95
CA GLY A 20 1.11 16.13 -1.52
C GLY A 20 0.71 16.40 -0.08
N THR A 21 -0.39 15.78 0.35
CA THR A 21 -0.98 15.97 1.68
C THR A 21 -0.37 15.07 2.75
N LEU A 22 0.46 14.10 2.35
CA LEU A 22 0.92 12.98 3.18
C LEU A 22 -0.21 12.12 3.74
N GLU A 23 -1.43 12.23 3.20
CA GLU A 23 -2.52 11.34 3.57
C GLU A 23 -2.22 9.90 3.20
N ARG A 24 -2.69 8.98 4.04
CA ARG A 24 -2.51 7.54 3.85
C ARG A 24 -3.85 6.94 3.44
N SER A 25 -3.86 6.19 2.35
CA SER A 25 -5.04 5.43 1.91
C SER A 25 -4.69 3.96 1.70
N ARG A 26 -5.65 3.09 2.02
CA ARG A 26 -5.48 1.63 1.84
C ARG A 26 -5.64 1.31 0.36
N LYS A 27 -4.67 0.59 -0.21
CA LYS A 27 -4.78 0.01 -1.55
C LYS A 27 -5.53 -1.31 -1.49
N ASP A 28 -5.91 -1.86 -2.63
CA ASP A 28 -6.54 -3.19 -2.69
C ASP A 28 -5.63 -4.28 -2.12
N SER A 29 -4.32 -4.16 -2.38
CA SER A 29 -3.30 -5.06 -1.84
C SER A 29 -3.21 -5.06 -0.31
N PHE A 30 -3.73 -4.04 0.36
CA PHE A 30 -3.90 -4.04 1.82
C PHE A 30 -4.90 -5.11 2.27
N PHE A 31 -6.04 -5.20 1.60
CA PHE A 31 -7.08 -6.16 1.97
C PHE A 31 -6.68 -7.59 1.59
N TRP A 32 -6.04 -7.74 0.43
CA TRP A 32 -5.41 -9.00 0.05
C TRP A 32 -4.44 -9.47 1.13
N TYR A 33 -3.48 -8.65 1.54
CA TYR A 33 -2.49 -9.08 2.53
C TYR A 33 -3.10 -9.30 3.94
N LYS A 34 -4.13 -8.54 4.30
CA LYS A 34 -4.93 -8.78 5.51
C LYS A 34 -5.58 -10.18 5.46
N LYS A 35 -6.12 -10.59 4.32
CA LYS A 35 -6.73 -11.90 4.11
C LYS A 35 -5.69 -13.01 4.24
N VAL A 36 -4.57 -12.88 3.53
CA VAL A 36 -3.43 -13.83 3.60
C VAL A 36 -2.99 -14.06 5.05
N ILE A 37 -2.79 -12.99 5.84
CA ILE A 37 -2.42 -13.12 7.25
C ILE A 37 -3.53 -13.81 8.05
N GLY A 38 -4.80 -13.44 7.82
CA GLY A 38 -5.96 -13.99 8.51
C GLY A 38 -6.19 -15.48 8.26
N THR A 39 -5.75 -15.99 7.11
CA THR A 39 -5.80 -17.41 6.75
C THR A 39 -4.45 -18.12 6.95
N ASN A 40 -3.47 -17.47 7.59
CA ASN A 40 -2.11 -18.01 7.74
C ASN A 40 -1.48 -18.47 6.40
N GLY A 41 -1.77 -17.75 5.32
CA GLY A 41 -1.27 -18.05 3.98
C GLY A 41 -2.05 -19.11 3.20
N GLU A 42 -3.15 -19.65 3.74
CA GLU A 42 -3.95 -20.67 3.04
C GLU A 42 -4.81 -20.11 1.90
N ASP A 43 -5.15 -18.82 1.93
CA ASP A 43 -5.97 -18.16 0.92
C ASP A 43 -5.22 -16.96 0.33
N LEU A 44 -4.86 -17.08 -0.96
CA LEU A 44 -4.01 -16.13 -1.69
C LEU A 44 -4.76 -15.39 -2.81
N ASP A 45 -6.06 -15.65 -2.97
CA ASP A 45 -6.91 -15.11 -4.06
C ASP A 45 -7.89 -14.03 -3.59
#